data_AF-A0A7S0P252-F1
#
_entry.id   AF-A0A7S0P252-F1
#
_cell.length_a   1.000
_cell.length_b   1.000
_cell.length_c   1.000
_cell.angle_alpha   90.00
_cell.angle_beta   90.00
_cell.angle_gamma   90.00
#
_symmetry.space_group_name_H-M   'P 1'
#
loop_
_entity.id
_entity.type
_entity.pdbx_description
1 polymer ?
#
loop_
_entity_poly.entity_id
_entity_poly.type
_entity_poly.pdbx_seq_one_letter_code
_entity_poly.pdbx_strand_id
1 'polypeptide(L)'
;MEVPEPLPLQRYVREGEVMRLIAPEKRYVVTGDRDITAVLTVRADGRWELSKGTLYDVTHLPCRTGVYTPTASDSCKPLASMQGAFPVKPGARMPTFDGCATVDRAVLFVVGVEV
;
A
#
# COMPACT_ATOMS: atom_id res chain seq x y z
N MET A 1 -7.21 -11.74 0.86
CA MET A 1 -6.78 -10.77 1.88
C MET A 1 -8.07 -10.32 2.53
N GLU A 2 -8.34 -10.70 3.78
CA GLU A 2 -9.53 -10.23 4.49
C GLU A 2 -9.45 -8.71 4.62
N VAL A 3 -10.52 -8.02 4.25
CA VAL A 3 -10.63 -6.56 4.41
C VAL A 3 -10.77 -6.29 5.91
N PRO A 4 -9.81 -5.62 6.57
CA PRO A 4 -9.88 -5.41 8.00
C PRO A 4 -10.77 -4.20 8.31
N GLU A 5 -11.84 -4.43 9.08
CA GLU A 5 -12.70 -3.43 9.75
C GLU A 5 -13.22 -2.24 8.87
N PRO A 6 -14.21 -1.43 9.32
CA PRO A 6 -14.58 -0.25 8.56
C PRO A 6 -13.38 0.70 8.40
N LEU A 7 -13.10 1.06 7.15
CA LEU A 7 -12.06 2.01 6.76
C LEU A 7 -12.19 3.32 7.59
N PRO A 8 -11.17 3.76 8.35
CA PRO A 8 -11.29 4.99 9.16
C PRO A 8 -11.61 6.23 8.31
N LEU A 9 -12.44 7.17 8.80
CA LEU A 9 -12.92 8.38 8.07
C LEU A 9 -14.10 8.19 7.10
N GLN A 10 -14.91 7.15 7.27
CA GLN A 10 -16.19 7.03 6.60
C GLN A 10 -17.12 8.20 6.97
N ARG A 11 -17.54 8.99 5.97
CA ARG A 11 -18.48 10.10 6.18
C ARG A 11 -19.91 9.58 6.09
N TYR A 12 -20.63 9.69 7.20
CA TYR A 12 -22.06 9.44 7.25
C TYR A 12 -22.82 10.76 7.28
N VAL A 13 -23.95 10.82 6.57
CA VAL A 13 -24.92 11.90 6.69
C VAL A 13 -26.21 11.33 7.24
N ARG A 14 -26.79 12.04 8.21
CA ARG A 14 -28.09 11.69 8.78
C ARG A 14 -29.19 12.23 7.88
N GLU A 15 -29.96 11.35 7.27
CA GLU A 15 -31.19 11.65 6.53
C GLU A 15 -32.38 11.18 7.38
N GLY A 16 -32.90 12.07 8.24
CA GLY A 16 -33.95 11.72 9.21
C GLY A 16 -33.43 10.79 10.33
N GLU A 17 -34.01 9.59 10.46
CA GLU A 17 -33.55 8.56 11.41
C GLU A 17 -32.47 7.64 10.81
N VAL A 18 -32.19 7.74 9.52
CA VAL A 18 -31.27 6.84 8.80
C VAL A 18 -29.88 7.49 8.70
N MET A 19 -28.85 6.71 9.04
CA MET A 19 -27.46 7.08 8.78
C MET A 19 -27.04 6.53 7.42
N ARG A 20 -26.72 7.40 6.46
CA ARG A 20 -26.29 7.03 5.11
C ARG A 20 -24.79 7.25 4.94
N LEU A 21 -24.06 6.24 4.49
CA LEU A 21 -22.64 6.36 4.13
C LEU A 21 -22.52 7.11 2.80
N ILE A 22 -21.82 8.25 2.79
CA ILE A 22 -21.68 9.12 1.60
C ILE A 22 -20.24 9.13 1.07
N ALA A 23 -19.26 8.71 1.89
CA ALA A 23 -17.88 8.47 1.44
C ALA A 23 -17.51 6.98 1.61
N PRO A 24 -17.91 6.09 0.68
CA PRO A 24 -17.54 4.67 0.73
C PRO A 24 -16.06 4.43 0.38
N GLU A 25 -15.35 5.45 -0.08
CA GLU A 25 -13.96 5.40 -0.52
C GLU A 25 -13.12 6.46 0.21
N LYS A 26 -11.83 6.16 0.37
CA LYS A 26 -10.85 7.08 0.91
C LYS A 26 -10.03 7.67 -0.21
N ARG A 27 -9.77 8.97 -0.15
CA ARG A 27 -9.03 9.70 -1.17
C ARG A 27 -7.81 10.35 -0.53
N TYR A 28 -6.63 9.99 -1.01
CA TYR A 28 -5.35 10.45 -0.48
C TYR A 28 -4.59 11.20 -1.56
N VAL A 29 -3.98 12.33 -1.21
CA VAL A 29 -3.00 12.97 -2.09
C VAL A 29 -1.68 12.23 -1.91
N VAL A 30 -1.23 11.56 -2.97
CA VAL A 30 -0.04 10.71 -2.98
C VAL A 30 1.00 11.19 -3.96
N THR A 31 2.27 10.97 -3.62
CA THR A 31 3.42 11.26 -4.47
C THR A 31 4.56 10.28 -4.22
N GLY A 32 5.41 10.12 -5.23
CA GLY A 32 6.70 9.43 -5.11
C GLY A 32 7.86 10.38 -4.78
N ASP A 33 7.57 11.62 -4.38
CA ASP A 33 8.54 12.74 -4.30
C ASP A 33 9.26 12.98 -5.63
N ARG A 34 8.47 12.95 -6.71
CA ARG A 34 8.89 13.05 -8.11
C ARG A 34 7.91 13.98 -8.87
N ASP A 35 7.82 13.82 -10.18
CA ASP A 35 7.08 14.72 -11.08
C ASP A 35 5.54 14.63 -10.91
N ILE A 36 5.01 13.51 -10.40
CA ILE A 36 3.57 13.27 -10.33
C ILE A 36 3.09 13.20 -8.88
N THR A 37 2.17 14.12 -8.55
CA THR A 37 1.27 14.04 -7.40
C THR A 37 -0.14 13.73 -7.89
N ALA A 38 -0.78 12.70 -7.35
CA ALA A 38 -2.10 12.22 -7.76
C ALA A 38 -3.02 11.99 -6.56
N VAL A 39 -4.31 11.78 -6.83
CA VAL A 39 -5.26 11.29 -5.82
C VAL A 39 -5.32 9.78 -5.94
N LEU A 40 -5.07 9.08 -4.84
CA LEU A 40 -5.33 7.66 -4.67
C LEU A 40 -6.71 7.47 -4.04
N THR A 41 -7.64 6.90 -4.81
CA THR A 41 -8.95 6.49 -4.30
C THR A 41 -8.90 5.02 -3.93
N VAL A 42 -9.21 4.68 -2.67
CA VAL A 42 -9.28 3.31 -2.15
C VAL A 42 -10.72 3.01 -1.73
N ARG A 43 -11.31 1.98 -2.34
CA ARG A 43 -12.69 1.56 -2.11
C ARG A 43 -12.76 0.54 -0.97
N ALA A 44 -13.96 0.35 -0.41
CA ALA A 44 -14.19 -0.57 0.71
C ALA A 44 -13.78 -2.03 0.43
N ASP A 45 -13.82 -2.47 -0.83
CA ASP A 45 -13.41 -3.82 -1.26
C ASP A 45 -11.91 -3.94 -1.57
N GLY A 46 -11.12 -2.89 -1.30
CA GLY A 46 -9.68 -2.85 -1.55
C GLY A 46 -9.28 -2.53 -2.98
N ARG A 47 -10.23 -2.37 -3.91
CA ARG A 47 -9.91 -1.81 -5.23
C ARG A 47 -9.45 -0.37 -5.08
N TRP A 48 -8.51 0.03 -5.93
CA TRP A 48 -7.97 1.38 -5.92
C TRP A 48 -7.73 1.89 -7.34
N GLU A 49 -7.67 3.22 -7.49
CA GLU A 49 -7.31 3.89 -8.72
C GLU A 49 -6.56 5.20 -8.43
N LEU A 50 -5.78 5.65 -9.41
CA LEU A 50 -5.10 6.95 -9.37
C LEU A 50 -5.82 7.91 -10.31
N SER A 51 -6.00 9.17 -9.87
CA SER A 51 -6.63 10.20 -10.72
C SER A 51 -5.81 10.53 -11.98
N LYS A 52 -4.51 10.24 -11.97
CA LYS A 52 -3.61 10.35 -13.13
C LYS A 52 -2.32 9.55 -12.89
N GLY A 53 -1.61 9.27 -13.99
CA GLY A 53 -0.33 8.57 -13.95
C GLY A 53 -0.48 7.08 -13.66
N THR A 54 0.66 6.43 -13.47
CA THR A 54 0.78 5.01 -13.12
C THR A 54 1.21 4.85 -11.67
N LEU A 55 1.10 3.63 -11.13
CA LEU A 55 1.63 3.32 -9.81
C LEU A 55 3.12 3.66 -9.68
N TYR A 56 3.91 3.46 -10.75
CA TYR A 56 5.33 3.76 -10.77
C TYR A 56 5.61 5.26 -10.60
N ASP A 57 4.78 6.12 -11.20
CA ASP A 57 4.96 7.58 -11.16
C ASP A 57 4.79 8.16 -9.75
N VAL A 58 3.94 7.53 -8.95
CA VAL A 58 3.68 7.92 -7.54
C VAL A 58 4.41 7.04 -6.53
N THR A 59 5.29 6.14 -6.98
CA THR A 59 6.11 5.31 -6.09
C THR A 59 7.39 6.05 -5.76
N HIS A 60 7.70 6.16 -4.46
CA HIS A 60 8.98 6.64 -3.97
C HIS A 60 10.02 5.53 -4.17
N LEU A 61 10.58 5.44 -5.38
CA LEU A 61 11.45 4.35 -5.84
C LEU A 61 12.59 3.94 -4.89
N PRO A 62 13.23 4.86 -4.14
CA PRO A 62 14.25 4.49 -3.16
C PRO A 62 13.67 3.70 -1.98
N CYS A 63 12.41 3.94 -1.61
CA CYS A 63 11.71 3.18 -0.59
C CYS A 63 11.02 1.95 -1.19
N ARG A 64 11.30 0.78 -0.61
CA ARG A 64 10.70 -0.50 -0.98
C ARG A 64 10.28 -1.23 0.28
N THR A 65 9.20 -1.99 0.17
CA THR A 65 8.74 -2.86 1.25
C THR A 65 8.49 -4.24 0.68
N GLY A 66 9.19 -5.23 1.22
CA GLY A 66 8.93 -6.64 0.94
C GLY A 66 8.07 -7.22 2.05
N VAL A 67 7.03 -7.97 1.68
CA VAL A 67 6.29 -8.82 2.62
C VAL A 67 6.69 -10.26 2.37
N TYR A 68 7.20 -10.90 3.42
CA TYR A 68 7.68 -12.26 3.39
C TYR A 68 6.74 -13.14 4.20
N THR A 69 6.13 -14.13 3.55
CA THR A 69 5.19 -15.08 4.18
C THR A 69 5.67 -16.51 4.00
N PRO A 70 5.58 -17.38 5.03
CA PRO A 70 5.93 -18.80 4.89
C PRO A 70 5.21 -19.49 3.74
N THR A 71 5.91 -20.29 2.95
CA THR A 71 5.30 -21.18 1.94
C THR A 71 4.95 -22.57 2.49
N ALA A 72 5.53 -22.96 3.63
CA ALA A 72 5.31 -24.23 4.31
C ALA A 72 5.22 -23.98 5.84
N SER A 73 5.11 -25.04 6.66
CA SER A 73 5.12 -24.95 8.13
C SER A 73 6.43 -24.41 8.73
N ASP A 74 7.47 -24.24 7.92
CA ASP A 74 8.71 -23.59 8.33
C ASP A 74 8.52 -22.09 8.53
N SER A 75 9.24 -21.55 9.51
CA SER A 75 9.12 -20.14 9.83
C SER A 75 9.89 -19.28 8.83
N CYS A 76 9.18 -18.44 8.06
CA CYS A 76 9.78 -17.36 7.29
C CYS A 76 10.30 -16.28 8.25
N LYS A 77 11.57 -16.41 8.65
CA LYS A 77 12.27 -15.53 9.59
C LYS A 77 13.49 -14.91 8.92
N PRO A 78 13.94 -13.73 9.38
CA PRO A 78 15.22 -13.16 8.96
C PRO A 78 16.36 -14.18 9.14
N LEU A 79 16.88 -14.74 8.06
CA LEU A 79 18.05 -15.61 8.07
C LEU A 79 19.33 -14.76 8.01
N ALA A 80 20.44 -15.28 8.54
CA ALA A 80 21.74 -14.61 8.42
C ALA A 80 22.14 -14.36 6.96
N SER A 81 21.76 -15.28 6.06
CA SER A 81 21.91 -15.12 4.60
C SER A 81 21.17 -13.91 4.02
N MET A 82 20.15 -13.39 4.71
CA MET A 82 19.42 -12.21 4.27
C MET A 82 20.24 -10.93 4.45
N GLN A 83 21.15 -10.87 5.44
CA GLN A 83 21.87 -9.64 5.79
C GLN A 83 22.68 -9.09 4.61
N GLY A 84 23.34 -9.96 3.84
CA GLY A 84 24.14 -9.55 2.68
C GLY A 84 23.32 -9.04 1.49
N ALA A 85 22.00 -9.28 1.47
CA ALA A 85 21.10 -8.75 0.47
C ALA A 85 20.59 -7.33 0.80
N PHE A 86 20.95 -6.81 1.98
CA PHE A 86 20.63 -5.45 2.43
C PHE A 86 21.91 -4.61 2.64
N PRO A 87 21.84 -3.27 2.46
CA PRO A 87 20.68 -2.52 1.96
C PRO A 87 20.40 -2.83 0.49
N VAL A 88 19.11 -2.89 0.13
CA VAL A 88 18.70 -3.11 -1.26
C VAL A 88 19.16 -1.93 -2.09
N LYS A 89 19.78 -2.19 -3.25
CA LYS A 89 20.19 -1.13 -4.18
C LYS A 89 18.96 -0.32 -4.61
N PRO A 90 19.07 1.02 -4.73
CA PRO A 90 17.97 1.84 -5.24
C PRO A 90 17.43 1.29 -6.57
N GLY A 91 16.11 1.11 -6.64
CA GLY A 91 15.43 0.58 -7.82
C GLY A 91 15.44 -0.95 -7.99
N ALA A 92 16.23 -1.70 -7.21
CA ALA A 92 16.20 -3.16 -7.25
C ALA A 92 14.91 -3.73 -6.61
N ARG A 93 14.58 -4.97 -6.97
CA ARG A 93 13.48 -5.71 -6.35
C ARG A 93 13.87 -6.15 -4.94
N MET A 94 12.87 -6.32 -4.08
CA MET A 94 13.08 -6.94 -2.77
C MET A 94 13.65 -8.36 -2.94
N PRO A 95 14.71 -8.74 -2.20
CA PRO A 95 15.34 -10.05 -2.34
C PRO A 95 14.35 -11.18 -2.04
N THR A 96 14.47 -12.31 -2.74
CA THR A 96 13.65 -13.52 -2.50
C THR A 96 14.43 -14.53 -1.67
N PHE A 97 13.75 -15.33 -0.87
CA PHE A 97 14.36 -16.34 -0.01
C PHE A 97 13.60 -17.67 -0.05
N ASP A 98 14.34 -18.76 0.05
CA ASP A 98 13.77 -20.10 0.10
C ASP A 98 12.86 -20.25 1.31
N GLY A 99 11.71 -20.90 1.12
CA GLY A 99 10.68 -21.05 2.15
C GLY A 99 9.82 -19.81 2.40
N CYS A 100 10.07 -18.70 1.70
CA CYS A 100 9.29 -17.46 1.81
C CYS A 100 8.67 -17.05 0.46
N ALA A 101 7.35 -16.93 0.43
CA ALA A 101 6.67 -16.19 -0.62
C ALA A 101 6.92 -14.70 -0.39
N THR A 102 7.46 -14.03 -1.40
CA THR A 102 7.88 -12.63 -1.32
C THR A 102 6.97 -11.77 -2.19
N VAL A 103 6.38 -10.74 -1.59
CA VAL A 103 5.61 -9.71 -2.30
C VAL A 103 6.36 -8.40 -2.22
N ASP A 104 6.85 -7.92 -3.36
CA ASP A 104 7.45 -6.60 -3.50
C ASP A 104 6.35 -5.54 -3.66
N ARG A 105 6.30 -4.56 -2.74
CA ARG A 105 5.26 -3.53 -2.70
C ARG A 105 5.83 -2.17 -3.04
N ALA A 106 5.07 -1.43 -3.84
CA ALA A 106 5.26 0.00 -4.05
C ALA A 106 5.06 0.76 -2.73
N VAL A 107 5.91 1.74 -2.48
CA VAL A 107 5.80 2.67 -1.34
C VAL A 107 5.44 4.04 -1.90
N LEU A 108 4.39 4.64 -1.34
CA LEU A 108 3.91 5.96 -1.71
C LEU A 108 3.97 6.87 -0.47
N PHE A 109 4.21 8.16 -0.67
CA PHE A 109 4.03 9.14 0.39
C PHE A 109 2.62 9.73 0.32
N VAL A 110 1.92 9.72 1.45
CA VAL A 110 0.64 10.39 1.63
C VAL A 110 0.93 11.78 2.20
N VAL A 111 0.63 12.83 1.44
CA VAL A 111 0.87 14.23 1.84
C VAL A 111 -0.41 14.94 2.27
N GLY A 112 -1.58 14.31 2.07
CA GLY A 112 -2.85 14.84 2.51
C GLY A 112 -4.00 13.85 2.32
N VAL A 113 -5.13 14.17 2.94
CA VAL A 113 -6.42 13.51 2.70
C VAL A 113 -7.28 14.48 1.90
N GLU A 114 -7.88 14.01 0.82
CA GLU A 114 -8.79 14.81 0.01
C GLU A 114 -10.19 14.79 0.66
N VAL A 115 -10.82 15.95 0.77
CA VAL A 115 -12.06 16.18 1.55
C VAL A 115 -13.27 16.37 0.64
#